data_AF-A0A925CWG7-F1
#
_entry.id   AF-A0A925CWG7-F1
#
_cell.length_a   1.000
_cell.length_b   1.000
_cell.length_c   1.000
_cell.angle_alpha   90.00
_cell.angle_beta   90.00
_cell.angle_gamma   90.00
#
_symmetry.space_group_name_H-M   'P 1'
#
loop_
_entity.id
_entity.type
_entity.pdbx_description
1 polymer ?
#
loop_
_entity_poly.entity_id
_entity_poly.type
_entity_poly.pdbx_seq_one_letter_code
_entity_poly.pdbx_strand_id
1 'polypeptide(L)'
;MKRTLAIAETGLILLVALAPVFASFPYRINIFLSWEGAYRLSEGQVPYKDFGMPVGYMYWVMPAIFFKIFGAQMITLIKAQAFMNILAGFAFRSIFKSLGVQPAIRFSGVLLFCLSYSFINYWPWYNHTVIVYELIALAFLFRYMLRATAKWSFIYPILAGGFTFFSFFTKQDAGALALLLCIALLVYHCYSQRKWLAIAYFLGGFALTAALLILPVSGYGMGYWFNHGQPPHSSRISPTDILKEFFISSQWLKFYLLIIALLLFTAKRTWKEFLTDHRGTLFTLLTLGIIAEAAIFQVTSYVPPDNNIFFHSFCFVFILSLLAERLPIRFDTWKPVIVVVAGVFLWWSSVYWKYIERFIIKPGSETYAYEEHGGYNYANVVNKNTYMIELDTTAIPMNQWRTPNLNSFRKISMPGPTVDGIERLLKLDLLKNKKDLVVLNMTELTPLAAEVPFRLETGSHYPLWFHKGVAMFDKETTMFTDRIKNNHYDLVLYEYIPYLNNFNPYKVRESLLENYKKIDSFPAPRNPSAKAWVEVYVKK
;
A
#
# COMPACT_ATOMS: atom_id res chain seq x y z
N MET A 1 13.70 24.24 -23.08
CA MET A 1 13.87 23.05 -22.21
C MET A 1 13.04 23.09 -20.93
N LYS A 2 13.12 24.13 -20.07
CA LYS A 2 12.41 24.16 -18.77
C LYS A 2 10.89 23.88 -18.87
N ARG A 3 10.18 24.55 -19.79
CA ARG A 3 8.74 24.35 -20.03
C ARG A 3 8.44 22.95 -20.54
N THR A 4 9.22 22.47 -21.52
CA THR A 4 9.10 21.13 -22.10
C THR A 4 9.26 20.04 -21.04
N LEU A 5 10.30 20.10 -20.21
CA LEU A 5 10.50 19.13 -19.12
C LEU A 5 9.38 19.20 -18.08
N ALA A 6 8.87 20.39 -17.76
CA ALA A 6 7.74 20.52 -16.83
C ALA A 6 6.44 19.88 -17.37
N ILE A 7 6.21 19.94 -18.68
CA ILE A 7 5.10 19.25 -19.36
C ILE A 7 5.38 17.74 -19.38
N ALA A 8 6.61 17.33 -19.71
CA ALA A 8 7.01 15.92 -19.71
C ALA A 8 6.89 15.26 -18.33
N GLU A 9 7.28 15.95 -17.24
CA GLU A 9 7.05 15.51 -15.86
C GLU A 9 5.56 15.20 -15.63
N THR A 10 4.69 16.10 -16.09
CA THR A 10 3.23 15.97 -15.92
C THR A 10 2.69 14.81 -16.75
N GLY A 11 3.08 14.72 -18.02
CA GLY A 11 2.70 13.63 -18.91
C GLY A 11 3.15 12.27 -18.39
N LEU A 12 4.37 12.19 -17.84
CA LEU A 12 4.93 10.97 -17.25
C LEU A 12 4.15 10.50 -16.02
N ILE A 13 3.83 11.42 -15.09
CA ILE A 13 3.01 11.12 -13.91
C ILE A 13 1.65 10.57 -14.35
N LEU A 14 0.97 11.24 -15.28
CA LEU A 14 -0.35 10.83 -15.76
C LEU A 14 -0.30 9.48 -16.49
N LEU A 15 0.67 9.30 -17.39
CA LEU A 15 0.80 8.09 -18.21
C LEU A 15 1.06 6.85 -17.33
N VAL A 16 2.02 6.94 -16.41
CA VAL A 16 2.38 5.80 -15.55
C VAL A 16 1.25 5.48 -14.57
N ALA A 17 0.62 6.50 -13.98
CA ALA A 17 -0.47 6.27 -13.02
C ALA A 17 -1.75 5.72 -13.67
N LEU A 18 -2.06 6.11 -14.91
CA LEU A 18 -3.27 5.67 -15.61
C LEU A 18 -3.10 4.36 -16.38
N ALA A 19 -1.88 3.96 -16.75
CA ALA A 19 -1.63 2.73 -17.50
C ALA A 19 -2.33 1.48 -16.90
N PRO A 20 -2.30 1.25 -15.56
CA PRO A 20 -2.99 0.12 -14.96
C PRO A 20 -4.52 0.10 -15.18
N VAL A 21 -5.18 1.25 -15.30
CA VAL A 21 -6.66 1.32 -15.47
C VAL A 21 -7.13 0.63 -16.76
N PHE A 22 -6.27 0.57 -17.77
CA PHE A 22 -6.58 -0.02 -19.06
C PHE A 22 -6.27 -1.52 -19.13
N ALA A 23 -5.50 -2.06 -18.20
CA ALA A 23 -5.14 -3.48 -18.16
C ALA A 23 -6.19 -4.36 -17.45
N SER A 24 -5.93 -5.67 -17.47
CA SER A 24 -6.61 -6.70 -16.67
C SER A 24 -5.59 -7.39 -15.78
N PHE A 25 -5.98 -7.81 -14.58
CA PHE A 25 -5.05 -8.29 -13.57
C PHE A 25 -5.50 -9.62 -12.95
N PRO A 26 -4.56 -10.49 -12.55
CA PRO A 26 -4.89 -11.54 -11.60
C PRO A 26 -5.38 -10.96 -10.28
N TYR A 27 -6.22 -11.71 -9.59
CA TYR A 27 -6.58 -11.43 -8.20
C TYR A 27 -5.32 -11.33 -7.33
N ARG A 28 -5.27 -10.30 -6.48
CA ARG A 28 -4.14 -10.01 -5.60
C ARG A 28 -4.50 -10.37 -4.16
N ILE A 29 -3.63 -11.12 -3.49
CA ILE A 29 -3.79 -11.47 -2.06
C ILE A 29 -4.00 -10.22 -1.21
N ASN A 30 -4.87 -10.30 -0.20
CA ASN A 30 -5.23 -9.24 0.76
C ASN A 30 -5.99 -8.04 0.16
N ILE A 31 -6.29 -8.02 -1.13
CA ILE A 31 -7.04 -6.89 -1.72
C ILE A 31 -8.50 -6.84 -1.25
N PHE A 32 -9.03 -7.98 -0.79
CA PHE A 32 -10.37 -8.09 -0.20
C PHE A 32 -10.58 -7.11 0.95
N LEU A 33 -9.53 -6.81 1.73
CA LEU A 33 -9.56 -5.85 2.83
C LEU A 33 -9.83 -4.44 2.31
N SER A 34 -9.14 -4.06 1.24
CA SER A 34 -9.31 -2.76 0.57
C SER A 34 -10.72 -2.63 -0.01
N TRP A 35 -11.24 -3.72 -0.60
CA TRP A 35 -12.58 -3.75 -1.16
C TRP A 35 -13.65 -3.66 -0.06
N GLU A 36 -13.60 -4.53 0.95
CA GLU A 36 -14.64 -4.65 1.99
C GLU A 36 -14.82 -3.34 2.77
N GLY A 37 -13.73 -2.73 3.24
CA GLY A 37 -13.83 -1.46 3.96
C GLY A 37 -14.35 -0.34 3.07
N ALA A 38 -13.89 -0.27 1.81
CA ALA A 38 -14.36 0.76 0.87
C ALA A 38 -15.83 0.59 0.54
N TYR A 39 -16.28 -0.66 0.39
CA TYR A 39 -17.66 -1.02 0.12
C TYR A 39 -18.55 -0.63 1.29
N ARG A 40 -18.21 -1.03 2.52
CA ARG A 40 -18.96 -0.64 3.73
C ARG A 40 -19.07 0.87 3.89
N LEU A 41 -17.97 1.61 3.75
CA LEU A 41 -17.98 3.08 3.80
C LEU A 41 -18.88 3.65 2.71
N SER A 42 -18.79 3.11 1.49
CA SER A 42 -19.63 3.54 0.38
C SER A 42 -21.10 3.27 0.68
N GLU A 43 -21.47 2.18 1.35
CA GLU A 43 -22.86 1.90 1.75
C GLU A 43 -23.33 2.71 2.97
N GLY A 44 -22.54 3.67 3.45
CA GLY A 44 -22.90 4.55 4.54
C GLY A 44 -22.65 3.94 5.92
N GLN A 45 -21.97 2.80 6.01
CA GLN A 45 -21.55 2.25 7.30
C GLN A 45 -20.44 3.12 7.91
N VAL A 46 -20.54 3.35 9.21
CA VAL A 46 -19.64 4.17 10.00
C VAL A 46 -18.56 3.31 10.65
N PRO A 47 -17.26 3.57 10.40
CA PRO A 47 -16.16 2.86 11.06
C PRO A 47 -16.28 2.88 12.58
N TYR A 48 -15.85 1.79 13.22
CA TYR A 48 -15.93 1.52 14.67
C TYR A 48 -17.35 1.35 15.22
N LYS A 49 -18.36 2.00 14.63
CA LYS A 49 -19.78 1.82 15.00
C LYS A 49 -20.39 0.57 14.38
N ASP A 50 -20.25 0.45 13.06
CA ASP A 50 -20.89 -0.61 12.28
C ASP A 50 -19.92 -1.76 11.99
N PHE A 51 -18.62 -1.55 12.18
CA PHE A 51 -17.60 -2.61 12.15
C PHE A 51 -16.31 -2.16 12.86
N GLY A 52 -15.63 -3.09 13.52
CA GLY A 52 -14.36 -2.89 14.21
C GLY A 52 -13.15 -3.06 13.29
N MET A 53 -12.09 -2.28 13.55
CA MET A 53 -10.82 -2.30 12.82
C MET A 53 -9.69 -1.74 13.70
N PRO A 54 -8.42 -2.18 13.56
CA PRO A 54 -7.27 -1.68 14.34
C PRO A 54 -6.38 -0.71 13.58
N VAL A 55 -6.88 -0.15 12.48
CA VAL A 55 -6.21 0.91 11.74
C VAL A 55 -7.21 2.05 11.55
N GLY A 56 -6.76 3.24 11.18
CA GLY A 56 -7.69 4.33 10.92
C GLY A 56 -8.28 4.26 9.52
N TYR A 57 -9.50 4.77 9.38
CA TYR A 57 -10.31 4.57 8.18
C TYR A 57 -9.91 5.45 7.00
N MET A 58 -8.97 6.40 7.15
CA MET A 58 -8.53 7.28 6.05
C MET A 58 -7.95 6.53 4.85
N TYR A 59 -7.51 5.28 5.04
CA TYR A 59 -7.12 4.39 3.95
C TYR A 59 -8.26 4.13 2.95
N TRP A 60 -9.48 3.91 3.45
CA TRP A 60 -10.63 3.49 2.64
C TRP A 60 -11.45 4.64 2.07
N VAL A 61 -11.26 5.88 2.57
CA VAL A 61 -12.07 7.03 2.13
C VAL A 61 -11.98 7.27 0.62
N MET A 62 -10.76 7.29 0.07
CA MET A 62 -10.59 7.50 -1.38
C MET A 62 -11.19 6.35 -2.22
N PRO A 63 -10.90 5.07 -1.93
CA PRO A 63 -11.62 3.94 -2.54
C PRO A 63 -13.14 4.03 -2.44
N ALA A 64 -13.70 4.39 -1.28
CA ALA A 64 -15.15 4.48 -1.06
C ALA A 64 -15.81 5.56 -1.91
N ILE A 65 -15.18 6.73 -2.03
CA ILE A 65 -15.63 7.80 -2.95
C ILE A 65 -15.67 7.26 -4.39
N PHE A 66 -14.64 6.54 -4.81
CA PHE A 66 -14.59 5.97 -6.15
C PHE A 66 -15.64 4.86 -6.36
N PHE A 67 -15.96 4.07 -5.33
CA PHE A 67 -17.08 3.12 -5.39
C PHE A 67 -18.42 3.83 -5.58
N LYS A 68 -18.65 4.97 -4.92
CA LYS A 68 -19.85 5.78 -5.16
C LYS A 68 -19.94 6.35 -6.58
N ILE A 69 -18.80 6.71 -7.20
CA ILE A 69 -18.77 7.32 -8.53
C ILE A 69 -18.82 6.27 -9.65
N PHE A 70 -18.09 5.16 -9.50
CA PHE A 70 -17.85 4.18 -10.57
C PHE A 70 -18.39 2.78 -10.29
N GLY A 71 -19.01 2.54 -9.13
CA GLY A 71 -19.48 1.24 -8.67
C GLY A 71 -18.41 0.42 -7.93
N ALA A 72 -18.87 -0.51 -7.10
CA ALA A 72 -18.08 -1.37 -6.21
C ALA A 72 -17.34 -2.52 -6.94
N GLN A 73 -16.66 -2.18 -8.03
CA GLN A 73 -15.86 -3.12 -8.82
C GLN A 73 -14.42 -3.14 -8.31
N MET A 74 -13.76 -4.28 -8.38
CA MET A 74 -12.35 -4.42 -8.04
C MET A 74 -11.45 -3.51 -8.90
N ILE A 75 -11.78 -3.32 -10.18
CA ILE A 75 -11.08 -2.35 -11.04
C ILE A 75 -11.24 -0.89 -10.55
N THR A 76 -12.30 -0.57 -9.81
CA THR A 76 -12.50 0.76 -9.23
C THR A 76 -11.46 1.07 -8.15
N LEU A 77 -10.96 0.05 -7.43
CA LEU A 77 -9.82 0.20 -6.52
C LEU A 77 -8.57 0.69 -7.26
N ILE A 78 -8.31 0.16 -8.46
CA ILE A 78 -7.17 0.57 -9.30
C ILE A 78 -7.37 2.01 -9.81
N LYS A 79 -8.61 2.43 -10.13
CA LYS A 79 -8.90 3.83 -10.48
C LYS A 79 -8.61 4.78 -9.31
N ALA A 80 -9.03 4.41 -8.10
CA ALA A 80 -8.74 5.19 -6.90
C ALA A 80 -7.22 5.29 -6.66
N GLN A 81 -6.51 4.18 -6.83
CA GLN A 81 -5.06 4.14 -6.69
C GLN A 81 -4.33 4.94 -7.77
N ALA A 82 -4.81 4.93 -9.02
CA ALA A 82 -4.28 5.78 -10.08
C ALA A 82 -4.39 7.27 -9.71
N PHE A 83 -5.54 7.69 -9.18
CA PHE A 83 -5.72 9.05 -8.68
C PHE A 83 -4.74 9.38 -7.54
N MET A 84 -4.57 8.48 -6.57
CA MET A 84 -3.59 8.64 -5.48
C MET A 84 -2.15 8.75 -5.99
N ASN A 85 -1.76 7.93 -6.97
CA ASN A 85 -0.45 8.01 -7.61
C ASN A 85 -0.23 9.34 -8.35
N ILE A 86 -1.27 9.90 -8.99
CA ILE A 86 -1.22 11.22 -9.62
C ILE A 86 -0.95 12.30 -8.57
N LEU A 87 -1.68 12.27 -7.45
CA LEU A 87 -1.48 13.20 -6.34
C LEU A 87 -0.06 13.09 -5.76
N ALA A 88 0.42 11.87 -5.55
CA ALA A 88 1.76 11.59 -5.05
C ALA A 88 2.84 12.15 -5.99
N GLY A 89 2.73 11.89 -7.30
CA GLY A 89 3.67 12.38 -8.30
C GLY A 89 3.71 13.91 -8.38
N PHE A 90 2.55 14.58 -8.29
CA PHE A 90 2.50 16.04 -8.25
C PHE A 90 3.03 16.63 -6.95
N ALA A 91 2.77 15.97 -5.81
CA ALA A 91 3.31 16.36 -4.52
C ALA A 91 4.85 16.24 -4.51
N PHE A 92 5.38 15.10 -4.92
CA PHE A 92 6.82 14.86 -5.10
C PHE A 92 7.46 15.94 -5.99
N ARG A 93 6.89 16.17 -7.17
CA ARG A 93 7.33 17.25 -8.07
C ARG A 93 7.27 18.64 -7.41
N SER A 94 6.23 18.93 -6.64
CA SER A 94 6.04 20.22 -5.96
C SER A 94 7.11 20.47 -4.90
N ILE A 95 7.47 19.45 -4.10
CA ILE A 95 8.55 19.51 -3.10
C ILE A 95 9.85 19.97 -3.77
N PHE A 96 10.30 19.26 -4.81
CA PHE A 96 11.56 19.60 -5.49
C PHE A 96 11.50 20.91 -6.28
N LYS A 97 10.32 21.30 -6.78
CA LYS A 97 10.14 22.63 -7.37
C LYS A 97 10.30 23.73 -6.32
N SER A 98 9.83 23.53 -5.09
CA SER A 98 10.00 24.50 -3.99
C SER A 98 11.44 24.54 -3.48
N LEU A 99 12.13 23.39 -3.48
CA LEU A 99 13.58 23.29 -3.23
C LEU A 99 14.45 23.88 -4.35
N GLY A 100 13.87 24.40 -5.43
CA GLY A 100 14.63 25.00 -6.53
C GLY A 100 15.47 24.02 -7.35
N VAL A 101 15.16 22.71 -7.29
CA VAL A 101 15.88 21.68 -8.05
C VAL A 101 15.78 21.95 -9.55
N GLN A 102 16.92 21.80 -10.24
CA GLN A 102 17.02 22.02 -11.67
C GLN A 102 16.04 21.11 -12.45
N PRO A 103 15.35 21.61 -13.49
CA PRO A 103 14.32 20.82 -14.18
C PRO A 103 14.76 19.47 -14.72
N ALA A 104 16.00 19.33 -15.20
CA ALA A 104 16.54 18.05 -15.67
C ALA A 104 16.66 17.01 -14.55
N ILE A 105 17.19 17.41 -13.40
CA ILE A 105 17.35 16.55 -12.22
C ILE A 105 15.97 16.19 -11.67
N ARG A 106 15.06 17.17 -11.57
CA ARG A 106 13.69 16.93 -11.12
C ARG A 106 12.94 15.98 -12.05
N PHE A 107 13.03 16.16 -13.37
CA PHE A 107 12.42 15.24 -14.33
C PHE A 107 12.94 13.81 -14.16
N SER A 108 14.26 13.64 -14.01
CA SER A 108 14.88 12.33 -13.78
C SER A 108 14.43 11.71 -12.46
N GLY A 109 14.28 12.52 -11.40
CA GLY A 109 13.72 12.10 -10.13
C GLY A 109 12.25 11.69 -10.21
N VAL A 110 11.43 12.42 -10.97
CA VAL A 110 10.02 12.06 -11.23
C VAL A 110 9.95 10.75 -12.02
N LEU A 111 10.82 10.54 -13.00
CA LEU A 111 10.92 9.27 -13.72
C LEU A 111 11.24 8.12 -12.78
N LEU A 112 12.27 8.27 -11.96
CA LEU A 112 12.64 7.27 -10.97
C LEU A 112 11.47 7.00 -10.01
N PHE A 113 10.82 8.04 -9.49
CA PHE A 113 9.67 7.90 -8.59
C PHE A 113 8.50 7.16 -9.26
N CYS A 114 8.20 7.48 -10.51
CA CYS A 114 7.14 6.80 -11.26
C CYS A 114 7.46 5.32 -11.47
N LEU A 115 8.71 4.98 -11.83
CA LEU A 115 9.12 3.60 -12.09
C LEU A 115 9.25 2.78 -10.81
N SER A 116 9.95 3.30 -9.80
CA SER A 116 10.22 2.56 -8.57
C SER A 116 8.98 2.50 -7.70
N TYR A 117 8.29 3.61 -7.48
CA TYR A 117 7.25 3.70 -6.45
C TYR A 117 5.82 3.66 -6.98
N SER A 118 5.46 4.51 -7.94
CA SER A 118 4.07 4.58 -8.45
C SER A 118 3.68 3.34 -9.25
N PHE A 119 4.54 2.88 -10.16
CA PHE A 119 4.23 1.80 -11.09
C PHE A 119 3.99 0.46 -10.37
N ILE A 120 4.69 0.17 -9.28
CA ILE A 120 4.49 -1.08 -8.53
C ILE A 120 3.29 -1.01 -7.57
N ASN A 121 2.91 0.21 -7.14
CA ASN A 121 1.81 0.47 -6.21
C ASN A 121 0.55 0.88 -6.98
N TYR A 122 0.08 0.03 -7.89
CA TYR A 122 -1.15 0.25 -8.65
C TYR A 122 -2.40 -0.37 -8.02
N TRP A 123 -2.23 -1.19 -6.97
CA TRP A 123 -3.32 -1.60 -6.09
C TRP A 123 -3.32 -0.76 -4.81
N PRO A 124 -4.49 -0.40 -4.27
CA PRO A 124 -4.55 0.23 -2.96
C PRO A 124 -3.86 -0.60 -1.89
N TRP A 125 -3.01 0.08 -1.13
CA TRP A 125 -2.33 -0.48 0.03
C TRP A 125 -2.09 0.63 1.05
N TYR A 126 -2.37 0.36 2.33
CA TYR A 126 -2.30 1.39 3.36
C TYR A 126 -0.89 1.94 3.57
N ASN A 127 0.17 1.12 3.38
CA ASN A 127 1.57 1.60 3.40
C ASN A 127 1.85 2.59 2.27
N HIS A 128 1.18 2.46 1.13
CA HIS A 128 1.34 3.42 0.06
C HIS A 128 0.56 4.71 0.37
N THR A 129 -0.71 4.58 0.77
CA THR A 129 -1.59 5.71 1.08
C THR A 129 -1.02 6.63 2.16
N VAL A 130 -0.41 6.08 3.21
CA VAL A 130 0.22 6.88 4.28
C VAL A 130 1.32 7.79 3.74
N ILE A 131 2.19 7.27 2.88
CA ILE A 131 3.25 8.05 2.22
C ILE A 131 2.68 9.05 1.22
N VAL A 132 1.58 8.74 0.51
CA VAL A 132 0.93 9.74 -0.37
C VAL A 132 0.46 10.95 0.43
N TYR A 133 -0.20 10.73 1.57
CA TYR A 133 -0.64 11.84 2.42
C TYR A 133 0.53 12.62 3.01
N GLU A 134 1.61 11.95 3.40
CA GLU A 134 2.84 12.60 3.83
C GLU A 134 3.45 13.47 2.70
N LEU A 135 3.58 12.95 1.48
CA LEU A 135 4.12 13.70 0.35
C LEU A 135 3.29 14.97 0.09
N ILE A 136 1.96 14.89 0.20
CA ILE A 136 1.08 16.05 0.07
C ILE A 136 1.33 17.04 1.21
N ALA A 137 1.47 16.56 2.46
CA ALA A 137 1.80 17.39 3.61
C ALA A 137 3.14 18.13 3.41
N LEU A 138 4.19 17.41 3.02
CA LEU A 138 5.50 17.97 2.70
C LEU A 138 5.42 18.97 1.54
N ALA A 139 4.63 18.69 0.50
CA ALA A 139 4.45 19.62 -0.62
C ALA A 139 3.85 20.97 -0.18
N PHE A 140 2.86 20.96 0.72
CA PHE A 140 2.33 22.18 1.32
C PHE A 140 3.35 22.86 2.24
N LEU A 141 4.05 22.09 3.06
CA LEU A 141 5.05 22.59 4.00
C LEU A 141 6.21 23.30 3.29
N PHE A 142 6.79 22.66 2.27
CA PHE A 142 7.86 23.25 1.47
C PHE A 142 7.40 24.46 0.66
N ARG A 143 6.12 24.48 0.23
CA ARG A 143 5.54 25.65 -0.41
C ARG A 143 5.45 26.84 0.55
N TYR A 144 5.15 26.61 1.83
CA TYR A 144 5.20 27.64 2.87
C TYR A 144 6.63 28.13 3.13
N MET A 145 7.55 27.19 3.38
CA MET A 145 8.90 27.53 3.87
C MET A 145 9.77 28.24 2.83
N LEU A 146 9.62 27.91 1.54
CA LEU A 146 10.58 28.32 0.49
C LEU A 146 10.02 29.22 -0.62
N ARG A 147 8.71 29.51 -0.64
CA ARG A 147 8.13 30.44 -1.63
C ARG A 147 7.67 31.73 -1.00
N ALA A 148 7.59 32.78 -1.83
CA ALA A 148 7.17 34.11 -1.41
C ALA A 148 5.83 34.07 -0.65
N THR A 149 5.81 34.73 0.50
CA THR A 149 4.67 34.76 1.43
C THR A 149 3.56 35.63 0.87
N ALA A 150 2.50 35.00 0.38
CA ALA A 150 1.22 35.66 0.14
C ALA A 150 0.50 35.91 1.49
N LYS A 151 -0.49 36.83 1.47
CA LYS A 151 -1.36 37.16 2.63
C LYS A 151 -1.95 35.93 3.33
N TRP A 152 -2.19 34.85 2.58
CA TRP A 152 -2.79 33.59 3.05
C TRP A 152 -1.79 32.43 3.20
N SER A 153 -0.51 32.74 3.35
CA SER A 153 0.55 31.73 3.48
C SER A 153 0.35 30.77 4.67
N PHE A 154 -0.36 31.19 5.73
CA PHE A 154 -0.67 30.35 6.89
C PHE A 154 -1.60 29.16 6.59
N ILE A 155 -2.32 29.16 5.46
CA ILE A 155 -3.16 28.02 5.06
C ILE A 155 -2.29 26.79 4.77
N TYR A 156 -1.08 26.98 4.22
CA TYR A 156 -0.20 25.88 3.86
C TYR A 156 0.24 25.03 5.06
N PRO A 157 0.75 25.58 6.18
CA PRO A 157 1.06 24.77 7.36
C PRO A 157 -0.21 24.12 7.96
N ILE A 158 -1.37 24.77 7.93
CA ILE A 158 -2.64 24.15 8.37
C ILE A 158 -2.97 22.92 7.53
N LEU A 159 -2.92 23.04 6.20
CA LEU A 159 -3.14 21.92 5.28
C LEU A 159 -2.07 20.82 5.45
N ALA A 160 -0.81 21.20 5.66
CA ALA A 160 0.25 20.25 5.96
C ALA A 160 -0.06 19.46 7.25
N GLY A 161 -0.54 20.14 8.30
CA GLY A 161 -0.98 19.50 9.53
C GLY A 161 -2.14 18.53 9.32
N GLY A 162 -3.15 18.92 8.54
CA GLY A 162 -4.28 18.06 8.21
C GLY A 162 -3.90 16.82 7.40
N PHE A 163 -3.07 16.96 6.37
CA PHE A 163 -2.57 15.80 5.61
C PHE A 163 -1.60 14.92 6.41
N THR A 164 -0.83 15.51 7.34
CA THR A 164 -0.03 14.74 8.30
C THR A 164 -0.94 13.91 9.21
N PHE A 165 -2.08 14.47 9.65
CA PHE A 165 -3.07 13.69 10.38
C PHE A 165 -3.68 12.58 9.52
N PHE A 166 -4.00 12.82 8.25
CA PHE A 166 -4.48 11.75 7.35
C PHE A 166 -3.47 10.62 7.18
N SER A 167 -2.18 10.95 7.12
CA SER A 167 -1.07 9.99 7.16
C SER A 167 -1.11 9.19 8.48
N PHE A 168 -1.05 9.87 9.63
CA PHE A 168 -1.11 9.25 10.96
C PHE A 168 -2.34 8.36 11.15
N PHE A 169 -3.50 8.84 10.72
CA PHE A 169 -4.76 8.12 10.84
C PHE A 169 -4.79 6.89 9.93
N THR A 170 -4.21 6.97 8.73
CA THR A 170 -4.07 5.79 7.86
C THR A 170 -3.19 4.73 8.51
N LYS A 171 -2.02 5.12 9.01
CA LYS A 171 -1.07 4.22 9.63
C LYS A 171 -0.21 4.97 10.66
N GLN A 172 -0.30 4.55 11.93
CA GLN A 172 0.27 5.29 13.05
C GLN A 172 1.79 5.38 13.02
N ASP A 173 2.49 4.29 12.69
CA ASP A 173 3.95 4.22 12.64
C ASP A 173 4.52 5.17 11.59
N ALA A 174 4.15 5.01 10.31
CA ALA A 174 4.60 5.91 9.25
C ALA A 174 4.12 7.34 9.46
N GLY A 175 2.85 7.55 9.81
CA GLY A 175 2.35 8.91 9.98
C GLY A 175 2.90 9.62 11.22
N ALA A 176 3.36 8.89 12.24
CA ALA A 176 4.15 9.49 13.33
C ALA A 176 5.53 9.93 12.84
N LEU A 177 6.19 9.14 11.97
CA LEU A 177 7.45 9.53 11.35
C LEU A 177 7.26 10.76 10.44
N ALA A 178 6.18 10.81 9.65
CA ALA A 178 5.79 11.97 8.86
C ALA A 178 5.59 13.22 9.74
N LEU A 179 4.92 13.07 10.90
CA LEU A 179 4.74 14.15 11.87
C LEU A 179 6.08 14.65 12.42
N LEU A 180 6.95 13.73 12.85
CA LEU A 180 8.28 14.06 13.38
C LEU A 180 9.14 14.76 12.32
N LEU A 181 9.11 14.29 11.06
CA LEU A 181 9.81 14.90 9.94
C LEU A 181 9.29 16.32 9.68
N CYS A 182 7.97 16.51 9.61
CA CYS A 182 7.38 17.83 9.41
C CYS A 182 7.74 18.80 10.54
N ILE A 183 7.70 18.35 11.80
CA ILE A 183 8.09 19.15 12.96
C ILE A 183 9.57 19.49 12.89
N ALA A 184 10.46 18.54 12.60
CA ALA A 184 11.89 18.79 12.51
C ALA A 184 12.24 19.85 11.44
N LEU A 185 11.62 19.75 10.26
CA LEU A 185 11.76 20.73 9.18
C LEU A 185 11.23 22.11 9.60
N LEU A 186 10.06 22.16 10.26
CA LEU A 186 9.47 23.40 10.76
C LEU A 186 10.30 24.04 11.87
N VAL A 187 10.82 23.26 12.81
CA VAL A 187 11.67 23.77 13.89
C VAL A 187 12.91 24.42 13.30
N TYR A 188 13.58 23.78 12.34
CA TYR A 188 14.70 24.39 11.65
C TYR A 188 14.29 25.68 10.91
N HIS A 189 13.17 25.67 10.19
CA HIS A 189 12.68 26.86 9.50
C HIS A 189 12.34 28.01 10.45
N CYS A 190 11.60 27.73 11.54
CA CYS A 190 11.24 28.70 12.57
C CYS A 190 12.47 29.26 13.27
N TYR A 191 13.47 28.43 13.54
CA TYR A 191 14.74 28.87 14.11
C TYR A 191 15.49 29.80 13.15
N SER A 192 15.64 29.39 11.88
CA SER A 192 16.37 30.15 10.85
C SER A 192 15.67 31.47 10.48
N GLN A 193 14.34 31.48 10.41
CA GLN A 193 13.54 32.62 9.93
C GLN A 193 12.82 33.40 11.04
N ARG A 194 12.94 32.96 12.31
CA ARG A 194 12.23 33.51 13.49
C ARG A 194 10.70 33.49 13.39
N LYS A 195 10.11 32.50 12.70
CA LYS A 195 8.66 32.40 12.40
C LYS A 195 7.92 31.29 13.18
N TRP A 196 7.98 31.33 14.51
CA TRP A 196 7.43 30.26 15.38
C TRP A 196 5.93 29.98 15.24
N LEU A 197 5.14 30.97 14.82
CA LEU A 197 3.69 30.79 14.57
C LEU A 197 3.38 29.71 13.53
N ALA A 198 4.33 29.38 12.64
CA ALA A 198 4.15 28.30 11.66
C ALA A 198 3.89 26.94 12.33
N ILE A 199 4.56 26.67 13.46
CA ILE A 199 4.36 25.44 14.24
C ILE A 199 2.97 25.41 14.84
N ALA A 200 2.50 26.54 15.40
CA ALA A 200 1.16 26.63 15.95
C ALA A 200 0.07 26.41 14.88
N TYR A 201 0.23 26.98 13.68
CA TYR A 201 -0.68 26.72 12.56
C TYR A 201 -0.67 25.26 12.10
N PHE A 202 0.50 24.64 12.04
CA PHE A 202 0.63 23.24 11.68
C PHE A 202 -0.03 22.31 12.71
N LEU A 203 0.30 22.48 14.00
CA LEU A 203 -0.28 21.69 15.08
C LEU A 203 -1.79 21.96 15.23
N GLY A 204 -2.23 23.19 15.03
CA GLY A 204 -3.64 23.56 15.01
C GLY A 204 -4.40 22.85 13.87
N GLY A 205 -3.83 22.80 12.66
CA GLY A 205 -4.39 22.04 11.54
C GLY A 205 -4.47 20.53 11.82
N PHE A 206 -3.40 19.97 12.39
CA PHE A 206 -3.37 18.56 12.81
C PHE A 206 -4.44 18.26 13.86
N ALA A 207 -4.51 19.04 14.94
CA ALA A 207 -5.45 18.83 16.04
C ALA A 207 -6.91 19.07 15.62
N LEU A 208 -7.17 20.07 14.79
CA LEU A 208 -8.51 20.32 14.25
C LEU A 208 -8.98 19.14 13.38
N THR A 209 -8.11 18.65 12.50
CA THR A 209 -8.43 17.49 11.65
C THR A 209 -8.64 16.23 12.50
N ALA A 210 -7.82 16.04 13.54
CA ALA A 210 -8.00 14.96 14.50
C ALA A 210 -9.36 15.05 15.20
N ALA A 211 -9.73 16.21 15.73
CA ALA A 211 -11.02 16.42 16.37
C ALA A 211 -12.18 16.10 15.41
N LEU A 212 -12.12 16.59 14.17
CA LEU A 212 -13.18 16.37 13.18
C LEU A 212 -13.36 14.89 12.80
N LEU A 213 -12.27 14.11 12.75
CA LEU A 213 -12.33 12.70 12.32
C LEU A 213 -12.50 11.70 13.47
N ILE A 214 -12.01 12.03 14.67
CA ILE A 214 -12.03 11.15 15.85
C ILE A 214 -13.29 11.36 16.68
N LEU A 215 -13.71 12.61 16.93
CA LEU A 215 -14.84 12.89 17.82
C LEU A 215 -16.15 12.19 17.39
N PRO A 216 -16.50 12.10 16.10
CA PRO A 216 -17.73 11.41 15.70
C PRO A 216 -17.75 9.91 16.00
N VAL A 217 -16.58 9.29 16.21
CA VAL A 217 -16.45 7.83 16.37
C VAL A 217 -15.85 7.39 17.72
N SER A 218 -15.49 8.35 18.59
CA SER A 218 -14.83 8.08 19.87
C SER A 218 -15.66 7.21 20.82
N GLY A 219 -16.99 7.29 20.73
CA GLY A 219 -17.92 6.47 21.53
C GLY A 219 -18.04 5.01 21.11
N TYR A 220 -17.40 4.58 20.02
CA TYR A 220 -17.62 3.25 19.42
C TYR A 220 -16.41 2.30 19.52
N GLY A 221 -15.65 2.34 20.62
CA GLY A 221 -14.55 1.39 20.83
C GLY A 221 -13.30 1.66 19.98
N MET A 222 -13.19 2.86 19.41
CA MET A 222 -12.03 3.32 18.64
C MET A 222 -10.70 3.20 19.39
N GLY A 223 -10.71 3.16 20.72
CA GLY A 223 -9.50 3.02 21.55
C GLY A 223 -8.62 1.83 21.16
N TYR A 224 -9.20 0.77 20.58
CA TYR A 224 -8.45 -0.38 20.09
C TYR A 224 -7.48 -0.03 18.92
N TRP A 225 -7.73 1.05 18.17
CA TRP A 225 -6.79 1.57 17.18
C TRP A 225 -5.42 1.94 17.79
N PHE A 226 -5.36 2.41 19.04
CA PHE A 226 -4.12 2.81 19.70
C PHE A 226 -3.31 1.64 20.27
N ASN A 227 -3.66 0.39 19.94
CA ASN A 227 -3.06 -0.84 20.44
C ASN A 227 -1.57 -0.71 20.82
N HIS A 228 -1.31 -0.56 22.12
CA HIS A 228 -0.01 -0.23 22.70
C HIS A 228 0.98 -1.42 22.77
N GLY A 229 0.84 -2.42 21.90
CA GLY A 229 1.59 -3.68 22.00
C GLY A 229 1.05 -4.58 23.10
N GLN A 230 -0.28 -4.70 23.17
CA GLN A 230 -0.95 -5.61 24.09
C GLN A 230 -0.97 -7.04 23.51
N PRO A 231 -0.93 -8.09 24.35
CA PRO A 231 -1.02 -9.48 23.90
C PRO A 231 -2.17 -9.69 22.91
N PRO A 232 -1.97 -10.42 21.80
CA PRO A 232 -0.79 -11.23 21.47
C PRO A 232 0.35 -10.46 20.76
N HIS A 233 0.27 -9.15 20.63
CA HIS A 233 1.26 -8.34 19.92
C HIS A 233 2.34 -7.80 20.84
N SER A 234 3.58 -7.76 20.37
CA SER A 234 4.65 -6.95 20.95
C SER A 234 4.65 -5.55 20.34
N SER A 235 5.42 -4.62 20.94
CA SER A 235 5.72 -3.34 20.29
C SER A 235 6.30 -3.57 18.90
N ARG A 236 5.71 -2.93 17.88
CA ARG A 236 6.20 -2.98 16.50
C ARG A 236 7.50 -2.20 16.30
N ILE A 237 7.84 -1.31 17.24
CA ILE A 237 9.08 -0.55 17.23
C ILE A 237 10.04 -1.21 18.21
N SER A 238 11.11 -1.74 17.67
CA SER A 238 12.19 -2.40 18.39
C SER A 238 13.51 -1.82 17.87
N PRO A 239 14.21 -0.99 18.68
CA PRO A 239 15.49 -0.42 18.26
C PRO A 239 16.51 -1.48 17.86
N THR A 240 16.50 -2.64 18.53
CA THR A 240 17.36 -3.78 18.19
C THR A 240 17.03 -4.35 16.82
N ASP A 241 15.76 -4.47 16.46
CA ASP A 241 15.35 -4.97 15.14
C ASP A 241 15.68 -3.96 14.04
N ILE A 242 15.49 -2.66 14.30
CA ILE A 242 15.88 -1.58 13.36
C ILE A 242 17.38 -1.60 13.08
N LEU A 243 18.20 -1.67 14.13
CA LEU A 243 19.66 -1.76 13.97
C LEU A 243 20.05 -3.05 13.24
N LYS A 244 19.48 -4.19 13.64
CA LYS A 244 19.76 -5.49 13.02
C LYS A 244 19.43 -5.48 11.53
N GLU A 245 18.23 -5.06 11.16
CA GLU A 245 17.82 -5.01 9.75
C GLU A 245 18.68 -4.04 8.94
N PHE A 246 18.96 -2.85 9.49
CA PHE A 246 19.80 -1.85 8.83
C PHE A 246 21.21 -2.37 8.54
N PHE A 247 21.86 -3.02 9.51
CA PHE A 247 23.22 -3.52 9.33
C PHE A 247 23.26 -4.78 8.45
N ILE A 248 22.28 -5.68 8.53
CA ILE A 248 22.26 -6.94 7.77
C ILE A 248 21.82 -6.73 6.31
N SER A 249 20.65 -6.15 6.07
CA SER A 249 20.00 -6.21 4.74
C SER A 249 20.07 -4.91 3.94
N SER A 250 20.08 -3.74 4.60
CA SER A 250 19.76 -2.43 3.97
C SER A 250 20.90 -1.80 3.15
N GLN A 251 21.40 -2.53 2.15
CA GLN A 251 22.55 -2.13 1.33
C GLN A 251 22.34 -0.79 0.61
N TRP A 252 21.17 -0.55 0.03
CA TRP A 252 20.89 0.71 -0.67
C TRP A 252 20.81 1.92 0.26
N LEU A 253 20.22 1.77 1.45
CA LEU A 253 20.20 2.85 2.45
C LEU A 253 21.62 3.22 2.89
N LYS A 254 22.44 2.21 3.21
CA LYS A 254 23.86 2.39 3.55
C LYS A 254 24.65 3.05 2.42
N PHE A 255 24.44 2.61 1.18
CA PHE A 255 25.09 3.19 0.00
C PHE A 255 24.74 4.67 -0.17
N TYR A 256 23.46 5.04 -0.14
CA TYR A 256 23.10 6.45 -0.26
C TYR A 256 23.61 7.31 0.88
N LEU A 257 23.53 6.84 2.12
CA LEU A 257 24.08 7.56 3.28
C LEU A 257 25.57 7.84 3.11
N LEU A 258 26.34 6.84 2.66
CA LEU A 258 27.76 7.00 2.39
C LEU A 258 28.02 8.07 1.31
N ILE A 259 27.35 7.96 0.16
CA ILE A 259 27.53 8.93 -0.94
C ILE A 259 27.10 10.34 -0.53
N ILE A 260 25.98 10.47 0.19
CA ILE A 260 25.52 11.75 0.73
C ILE A 260 26.56 12.35 1.69
N ALA A 261 27.08 11.54 2.63
CA ALA A 261 28.09 12.00 3.58
C ALA A 261 29.36 12.48 2.86
N LEU A 262 29.85 11.74 1.86
CA LEU A 262 31.02 12.13 1.07
C LEU A 262 30.79 13.44 0.28
N LEU A 263 29.61 13.60 -0.34
CA LEU A 263 29.29 14.82 -1.09
C LEU A 263 29.10 16.04 -0.20
N LEU A 264 28.52 15.86 1.00
CA LEU A 264 28.42 16.92 2.00
C LEU A 264 29.80 17.28 2.55
N PHE A 265 30.67 16.32 2.82
CA PHE A 265 32.03 16.55 3.27
C PHE A 265 32.86 17.36 2.25
N THR A 266 32.73 17.02 0.96
CA THR A 266 33.42 17.75 -0.11
C THR A 266 32.87 19.16 -0.36
N ALA A 267 31.75 19.55 0.26
CA ALA A 267 31.20 20.90 0.11
C ALA A 267 32.12 22.00 0.64
N LYS A 268 33.12 21.66 1.48
CA LYS A 268 34.04 22.60 2.17
C LYS A 268 33.31 23.77 2.88
N ARG A 269 32.06 23.56 3.30
CA ARG A 269 31.29 24.55 4.04
C ARG A 269 31.55 24.41 5.53
N THR A 270 31.72 25.53 6.22
CA THR A 270 31.68 25.49 7.69
C THR A 270 30.28 25.07 8.17
N TRP A 271 30.16 24.44 9.34
CA TRP A 271 28.86 24.06 9.90
C TRP A 271 27.90 25.25 10.00
N LYS A 272 28.43 26.43 10.30
CA LYS A 272 27.68 27.69 10.33
C LYS A 272 27.15 28.07 8.95
N GLU A 273 28.00 28.04 7.92
CA GLU A 273 27.58 28.31 6.53
C GLU A 273 26.49 27.35 6.07
N PHE A 274 26.65 26.06 6.38
CA PHE A 274 25.65 25.05 6.07
C PHE A 274 24.31 25.40 6.71
N LEU A 275 24.28 25.62 8.04
CA LEU A 275 23.06 25.98 8.75
C LEU A 275 22.44 27.31 8.32
N THR A 276 23.24 28.25 7.79
CA THR A 276 22.71 29.50 7.20
C THR A 276 22.15 29.33 5.80
N ASP A 277 22.57 28.29 5.05
CA ASP A 277 21.93 27.92 3.78
C ASP A 277 20.59 27.23 4.07
N HIS A 278 19.57 28.07 4.22
CA HIS A 278 18.22 27.66 4.59
C HIS A 278 17.66 26.56 3.67
N ARG A 279 17.88 26.70 2.36
CA ARG A 279 17.36 25.75 1.37
C ARG A 279 18.18 24.46 1.37
N GLY A 280 19.50 24.56 1.36
CA GLY A 280 20.39 23.39 1.37
C GLY A 280 20.22 22.54 2.63
N THR A 281 20.08 23.18 3.79
CA THR A 281 19.83 22.47 5.05
C THR A 281 18.47 21.80 5.05
N LEU A 282 17.39 22.48 4.64
CA LEU A 282 16.07 21.85 4.54
C LEU A 282 16.06 20.66 3.57
N PHE A 283 16.78 20.77 2.44
CA PHE A 283 16.89 19.65 1.50
C PHE A 283 17.63 18.46 2.12
N THR A 284 18.71 18.74 2.85
CA THR A 284 19.49 17.71 3.55
C THR A 284 18.66 17.03 4.64
N LEU A 285 17.98 17.81 5.49
CA LEU A 285 17.11 17.30 6.54
C LEU A 285 15.96 16.46 6.00
N LEU A 286 15.32 16.91 4.90
CA LEU A 286 14.30 16.12 4.21
C LEU A 286 14.86 14.77 3.75
N THR A 287 16.01 14.79 3.07
CA THR A 287 16.58 13.57 2.49
C THR A 287 17.00 12.58 3.59
N LEU A 288 17.66 13.06 4.64
CA LEU A 288 18.05 12.22 5.78
C LEU A 288 16.82 11.73 6.58
N GLY A 289 15.80 12.56 6.72
CA GLY A 289 14.53 12.19 7.35
C GLY A 289 13.82 11.05 6.61
N ILE A 290 13.72 11.15 5.28
CA ILE A 290 13.14 10.09 4.42
C ILE A 290 13.97 8.80 4.47
N ILE A 291 15.30 8.89 4.57
CA ILE A 291 16.16 7.70 4.76
C ILE A 291 15.91 7.06 6.13
N ALA A 292 15.87 7.86 7.19
CA ALA A 292 15.61 7.38 8.55
C ALA A 292 14.24 6.72 8.65
N GLU A 293 13.22 7.35 8.05
CA GLU A 293 11.90 6.77 7.93
C GLU A 293 11.93 5.44 7.18
N ALA A 294 12.57 5.37 6.01
CA ALA A 294 12.66 4.14 5.24
C ALA A 294 13.39 3.01 5.99
N ALA A 295 14.35 3.33 6.86
CA ALA A 295 15.03 2.35 7.71
C ALA A 295 14.11 1.81 8.81
N ILE A 296 13.31 2.68 9.45
CA ILE A 296 12.34 2.28 10.47
C ILE A 296 11.19 1.48 9.83
N PHE A 297 10.72 1.92 8.66
CA PHE A 297 9.57 1.35 7.97
C PHE A 297 9.81 -0.08 7.50
N GLN A 298 11.07 -0.49 7.23
CA GLN A 298 11.43 -1.89 6.93
C GLN A 298 11.06 -2.85 8.06
N VAL A 299 11.16 -2.40 9.30
CA VAL A 299 10.89 -3.23 10.48
C VAL A 299 9.42 -3.17 10.87
N THR A 300 8.82 -1.97 10.84
CA THR A 300 7.41 -1.81 11.20
C THR A 300 6.45 -2.30 10.10
N SER A 301 6.97 -2.46 8.88
CA SER A 301 6.26 -2.89 7.68
C SER A 301 7.14 -3.83 6.88
N TYR A 302 7.06 -5.13 7.15
CA TYR A 302 7.89 -6.12 6.44
C TYR A 302 7.22 -6.72 5.20
N VAL A 303 5.95 -6.36 4.92
CA VAL A 303 5.21 -6.85 3.74
C VAL A 303 4.60 -5.69 2.93
N PRO A 304 4.77 -5.68 1.59
CA PRO A 304 5.79 -6.45 0.84
C PRO A 304 7.22 -5.94 1.17
N PRO A 305 8.28 -6.73 0.89
CA PRO A 305 9.67 -6.35 1.16
C PRO A 305 10.10 -5.00 0.56
N ASP A 306 9.51 -4.62 -0.57
CA ASP A 306 9.84 -3.39 -1.30
C ASP A 306 8.93 -2.19 -0.91
N ASN A 307 8.29 -2.21 0.26
CA ASN A 307 7.34 -1.16 0.62
C ASN A 307 7.97 0.19 0.99
N ASN A 308 9.28 0.23 1.25
CA ASN A 308 9.99 1.43 1.67
C ASN A 308 10.74 2.12 0.53
N ILE A 309 10.68 1.64 -0.71
CA ILE A 309 11.52 2.11 -1.84
C ILE A 309 11.31 3.57 -2.29
N PHE A 310 10.40 4.33 -1.66
CA PHE A 310 10.17 5.74 -1.99
C PHE A 310 11.43 6.61 -1.76
N PHE A 311 12.31 6.25 -0.81
CA PHE A 311 13.53 7.03 -0.50
C PHE A 311 14.51 7.12 -1.68
N HIS A 312 14.54 6.13 -2.58
CA HIS A 312 15.47 6.10 -3.71
C HIS A 312 15.40 7.38 -4.54
N SER A 313 14.19 7.87 -4.79
CA SER A 313 13.98 9.06 -5.62
C SER A 313 14.43 10.35 -4.91
N PHE A 314 14.25 10.44 -3.59
CA PHE A 314 14.75 11.56 -2.79
C PHE A 314 16.29 11.59 -2.77
N CYS A 315 16.91 10.45 -2.47
CA CYS A 315 18.37 10.31 -2.43
C CYS A 315 18.98 10.64 -3.80
N PHE A 316 18.39 10.11 -4.87
CA PHE A 316 18.84 10.34 -6.23
C PHE A 316 18.80 11.82 -6.63
N VAL A 317 17.68 12.51 -6.37
CA VAL A 317 17.54 13.93 -6.69
C VAL A 317 18.51 14.78 -5.86
N PHE A 318 18.72 14.44 -4.58
CA PHE A 318 19.66 15.15 -3.71
C PHE A 318 21.12 14.96 -4.15
N ILE A 319 21.54 13.72 -4.39
CA ILE A 319 22.89 13.38 -4.87
C ILE A 319 23.18 14.07 -6.20
N LEU A 320 22.26 13.99 -7.18
CA LEU A 320 22.45 14.68 -8.45
C LEU A 320 22.49 16.20 -8.30
N SER A 321 21.73 16.77 -7.36
CA SER A 321 21.79 18.21 -7.09
C SER A 321 23.15 18.63 -6.55
N LEU A 322 23.74 17.86 -5.62
CA LEU A 322 25.09 18.11 -5.09
C LEU A 322 26.18 17.89 -6.15
N LEU A 323 26.04 16.87 -7.00
CA LEU A 323 26.97 16.60 -8.09
C LEU A 323 26.91 17.69 -9.17
N ALA A 324 25.73 18.20 -9.49
CA ALA A 324 25.56 19.26 -10.49
C ALA A 324 26.26 20.57 -10.10
N GLU A 325 26.45 20.83 -8.80
CA GLU A 325 27.22 21.99 -8.32
C GLU A 325 28.74 21.80 -8.44
N ARG A 326 29.21 20.55 -8.51
CA ARG A 326 30.65 20.20 -8.42
C ARG A 326 31.24 19.76 -9.75
N LEU A 327 30.43 19.15 -10.61
CA LEU A 327 30.87 18.66 -11.90
C LEU A 327 30.68 19.74 -12.97
N PRO A 328 31.55 19.83 -13.99
CA PRO A 328 31.39 20.73 -15.13
C PRO A 328 30.29 20.24 -16.11
N ILE A 329 29.21 19.65 -15.58
CA ILE A 329 28.09 19.12 -16.35
C ILE A 329 26.93 20.10 -16.29
N ARG A 330 26.56 20.61 -17.46
CA ARG A 330 25.46 21.56 -17.59
C ARG A 330 24.12 20.84 -17.76
N PHE A 331 23.38 20.66 -16.66
CA PHE A 331 22.04 20.08 -16.62
C PHE A 331 20.93 20.97 -17.22
N ASP A 332 21.30 22.09 -17.88
CA ASP A 332 20.41 22.93 -18.69
C ASP A 332 20.35 22.51 -20.17
N THR A 333 21.06 21.43 -20.55
CA THR A 333 21.04 20.83 -21.89
C THR A 333 20.39 19.44 -21.91
N TRP A 334 19.98 18.96 -23.08
CA TRP A 334 19.34 17.64 -23.23
C TRP A 334 20.31 16.46 -23.10
N LYS A 335 21.62 16.66 -23.32
CA LYS A 335 22.60 15.57 -23.31
C LYS A 335 22.68 14.87 -21.94
N PRO A 336 22.87 15.59 -20.80
CA PRO A 336 22.84 14.94 -19.49
C PRO A 336 21.48 14.32 -19.17
N VAL A 337 20.38 14.94 -19.62
CA VAL A 337 19.03 14.38 -19.43
C VAL A 337 18.92 13.00 -20.07
N ILE A 338 19.33 12.85 -21.33
CA ILE A 338 19.27 11.57 -22.05
C ILE A 338 20.13 10.51 -21.35
N VAL A 339 21.36 10.86 -20.96
CA VAL A 339 22.27 9.93 -20.27
C VAL A 339 21.68 9.47 -18.93
N VAL A 340 21.15 10.40 -18.14
CA VAL A 340 20.56 10.08 -16.84
C VAL A 340 19.29 9.25 -17.01
N VAL A 341 18.43 9.58 -17.97
CA VAL A 341 17.21 8.81 -18.26
C VAL A 341 17.55 7.39 -18.69
N ALA A 342 18.51 7.21 -19.60
CA ALA A 342 18.99 5.90 -20.02
C ALA A 342 19.56 5.09 -18.83
N GLY A 343 20.34 5.74 -17.96
CA GLY A 343 20.84 5.15 -16.73
C GLY A 343 19.73 4.71 -15.77
N VAL A 344 18.69 5.51 -15.60
CA VAL A 344 17.52 5.15 -14.75
C VAL A 344 16.78 3.95 -15.33
N PHE A 345 16.52 3.92 -16.64
CA PHE A 345 15.89 2.77 -17.29
C PHE A 345 16.75 1.50 -17.13
N LEU A 346 18.05 1.58 -17.38
CA LEU A 346 18.96 0.44 -17.20
C LEU A 346 18.95 -0.07 -15.76
N TRP A 347 19.03 0.84 -14.78
CA TRP A 347 19.08 0.50 -13.37
C TRP A 347 17.78 -0.13 -12.85
N TRP A 348 16.62 0.40 -13.26
CA TRP A 348 15.30 -0.10 -12.84
C TRP A 348 14.66 -1.04 -13.88
N SER A 349 15.50 -1.64 -14.73
CA SER A 349 15.06 -2.50 -15.83
C SER A 349 14.20 -3.68 -15.37
N SER A 350 14.51 -4.26 -14.21
CA SER A 350 13.77 -5.39 -13.65
C SER A 350 12.28 -5.13 -13.44
N VAL A 351 11.87 -3.87 -13.21
CA VAL A 351 10.48 -3.49 -12.94
C VAL A 351 9.60 -3.66 -14.18
N TYR A 352 10.06 -3.15 -15.33
CA TYR A 352 9.29 -3.22 -16.58
C TYR A 352 9.67 -4.43 -17.43
N TRP A 353 10.89 -4.94 -17.31
CA TRP A 353 11.36 -6.09 -18.07
C TRP A 353 10.51 -7.33 -17.81
N LYS A 354 10.08 -7.60 -16.57
CA LYS A 354 9.17 -8.70 -16.24
C LYS A 354 7.84 -8.69 -17.02
N TYR A 355 7.40 -7.51 -17.48
CA TYR A 355 6.20 -7.36 -18.29
C TYR A 355 6.51 -7.50 -19.79
N ILE A 356 7.64 -6.94 -20.24
CA ILE A 356 8.12 -7.02 -21.63
C ILE A 356 8.54 -8.45 -21.99
N GLU A 357 9.21 -9.14 -21.07
CA GLU A 357 9.70 -10.51 -21.21
C GLU A 357 8.61 -11.46 -21.69
N ARG A 358 7.36 -11.29 -21.22
CA ARG A 358 6.21 -12.12 -21.63
C ARG A 358 5.88 -12.03 -23.11
N PHE A 359 6.27 -10.95 -23.78
CA PHE A 359 6.03 -10.73 -25.21
C PHE A 359 7.23 -11.08 -26.08
N ILE A 360 8.45 -11.01 -25.52
CA ILE A 360 9.71 -11.26 -26.24
C ILE A 360 10.15 -12.72 -26.08
N ILE A 361 10.12 -13.23 -24.86
CA ILE A 361 10.56 -14.58 -24.50
C ILE A 361 9.30 -15.41 -24.23
N LYS A 362 9.02 -16.39 -25.09
CA LYS A 362 7.88 -17.30 -24.87
C LYS A 362 8.10 -18.07 -23.56
N PRO A 363 7.22 -17.92 -22.55
CA PRO A 363 7.31 -18.68 -21.31
C PRO A 363 7.26 -20.19 -21.62
N GLY A 364 8.20 -20.97 -21.07
CA GLY A 364 8.26 -22.42 -21.28
C GLY A 364 8.95 -22.87 -22.58
N SER A 365 9.76 -22.02 -23.20
CA SER A 365 10.56 -22.42 -24.37
C SER A 365 11.69 -23.40 -24.04
N GLU A 366 12.13 -23.47 -22.77
CA GLU A 366 13.07 -24.48 -22.31
C GLU A 366 12.31 -25.70 -21.78
N THR A 367 12.29 -26.78 -22.55
CA THR A 367 11.82 -28.10 -22.11
C THR A 367 12.98 -28.85 -21.48
N TYR A 368 12.87 -29.20 -20.20
CA TYR A 368 13.83 -30.07 -19.52
C TYR A 368 13.33 -31.51 -19.55
N ALA A 369 14.24 -32.47 -19.70
CA ALA A 369 13.93 -33.87 -19.38
C ALA A 369 13.84 -34.02 -17.86
N TYR A 370 12.91 -34.85 -17.38
CA TYR A 370 12.71 -35.09 -15.95
C TYR A 370 12.81 -36.58 -15.64
N GLU A 371 13.38 -36.91 -14.48
CA GLU A 371 13.38 -38.23 -13.86
C GLU A 371 12.53 -38.19 -12.58
N GLU A 372 11.68 -39.19 -12.39
CA GLU A 372 10.83 -39.29 -11.20
C GLU A 372 11.56 -40.07 -10.11
N HIS A 373 11.69 -39.50 -8.91
CA HIS A 373 12.24 -40.18 -7.74
C HIS A 373 11.44 -39.84 -6.49
N GLY A 374 10.89 -40.85 -5.81
CA GLY A 374 10.11 -40.63 -4.58
C GLY A 374 8.87 -39.72 -4.75
N GLY A 375 8.26 -39.69 -5.94
CA GLY A 375 7.08 -38.87 -6.26
C GLY A 375 7.39 -37.41 -6.63
N TYR A 376 8.67 -37.05 -6.80
CA TYR A 376 9.09 -35.73 -7.26
C TYR A 376 9.76 -35.83 -8.63
N ASN A 377 9.56 -34.80 -9.45
CA ASN A 377 10.21 -34.66 -10.75
C ASN A 377 11.54 -33.91 -10.61
N TYR A 378 12.63 -34.56 -11.02
CA TYR A 378 13.99 -34.00 -11.03
C TYR A 378 14.35 -33.67 -12.45
N ALA A 379 14.65 -32.40 -12.75
CA ALA A 379 15.15 -32.04 -14.07
C ALA A 379 16.58 -32.60 -14.25
N ASN A 380 16.85 -33.19 -15.42
CA ASN A 380 18.15 -33.78 -15.75
C ASN A 380 19.26 -32.74 -16.00
N VAL A 381 18.92 -31.45 -15.97
CA VAL A 381 19.83 -30.32 -16.13
C VAL A 381 19.64 -29.41 -14.93
N VAL A 382 20.72 -28.99 -14.28
CA VAL A 382 20.71 -28.03 -13.17
C VAL A 382 21.05 -26.63 -13.70
N ASN A 383 20.09 -25.71 -13.64
CA ASN A 383 20.23 -24.30 -14.02
C ASN A 383 19.36 -23.40 -13.13
N LYS A 384 19.29 -22.09 -13.43
CA LYS A 384 18.50 -21.12 -12.63
C LYS A 384 16.99 -21.47 -12.53
N ASN A 385 16.44 -22.23 -13.46
CA ASN A 385 15.03 -22.64 -13.46
C ASN A 385 14.81 -24.03 -12.84
N THR A 386 15.86 -24.84 -12.70
CA THR A 386 15.77 -26.24 -12.25
C THR A 386 16.60 -26.56 -11.01
N TYR A 387 17.30 -25.58 -10.42
CA TYR A 387 18.11 -25.77 -9.20
C TYR A 387 17.26 -26.06 -7.95
N MET A 388 15.95 -25.79 -8.00
CA MET A 388 14.99 -26.14 -6.96
C MET A 388 13.98 -27.13 -7.51
N ILE A 389 13.72 -28.19 -6.75
CA ILE A 389 12.59 -29.08 -6.98
C ILE A 389 11.32 -28.28 -6.65
N GLU A 390 10.41 -28.19 -7.61
CA GLU A 390 9.11 -27.55 -7.38
C GLU A 390 8.26 -28.47 -6.50
N LEU A 391 8.30 -28.22 -5.18
CA LEU A 391 7.57 -29.01 -4.18
C LEU A 391 6.06 -28.74 -4.19
N ASP A 392 5.62 -27.67 -4.87
CA ASP A 392 4.23 -27.29 -5.03
C ASP A 392 3.80 -27.46 -6.49
N THR A 393 3.50 -28.70 -6.88
CA THR A 393 2.96 -29.04 -8.21
C THR A 393 1.48 -28.66 -8.37
N THR A 394 0.90 -27.97 -7.38
CA THR A 394 -0.55 -27.78 -7.27
C THR A 394 -0.99 -26.35 -7.63
N ALA A 395 -0.05 -25.45 -7.91
CA ALA A 395 -0.36 -24.11 -8.41
C ALA A 395 -1.10 -24.16 -9.76
N ILE A 396 -2.27 -23.52 -9.83
CA ILE A 396 -3.07 -23.47 -11.06
C ILE A 396 -2.40 -22.51 -12.06
N PRO A 397 -1.96 -22.99 -13.24
CA PRO A 397 -1.27 -22.16 -14.22
C PRO A 397 -2.12 -20.96 -14.69
N MET A 398 -1.48 -19.81 -14.89
CA MET A 398 -2.16 -18.55 -15.27
C MET A 398 -2.99 -18.63 -16.56
N ASN A 399 -2.69 -19.55 -17.49
CA ASN A 399 -3.49 -19.78 -18.70
C ASN A 399 -4.85 -20.46 -18.40
N GLN A 400 -5.01 -21.07 -17.22
CA GLN A 400 -6.26 -21.62 -16.72
C GLN A 400 -7.06 -20.59 -15.89
N TRP A 401 -6.58 -19.35 -15.78
CA TRP A 401 -7.29 -18.30 -15.07
C TRP A 401 -8.30 -17.63 -15.99
N ARG A 402 -9.51 -17.40 -15.49
CA ARG A 402 -10.60 -16.72 -16.22
C ARG A 402 -11.22 -15.61 -15.38
N THR A 403 -11.85 -14.64 -16.03
CA THR A 403 -12.59 -13.58 -15.33
C THR A 403 -14.02 -14.06 -15.07
N PRO A 404 -14.50 -14.04 -13.81
CA PRO A 404 -15.90 -14.32 -13.51
C PRO A 404 -16.83 -13.38 -14.28
N ASN A 405 -17.99 -13.87 -14.71
CA ASN A 405 -19.03 -13.03 -15.32
C ASN A 405 -19.82 -12.25 -14.26
N LEU A 406 -19.12 -11.46 -13.46
CA LEU A 406 -19.66 -10.65 -12.37
C LEU A 406 -19.08 -9.25 -12.45
N ASN A 407 -19.91 -8.24 -12.21
CA ASN A 407 -19.51 -6.84 -12.35
C ASN A 407 -18.44 -6.46 -11.34
N SER A 408 -18.53 -6.98 -10.11
CA SER A 408 -17.60 -6.76 -9.01
C SER A 408 -16.18 -7.25 -9.33
N PHE A 409 -16.04 -8.28 -10.17
CA PHE A 409 -14.76 -8.84 -10.61
C PHE A 409 -14.33 -8.43 -12.03
N ARG A 410 -14.97 -7.41 -12.62
CA ARG A 410 -14.62 -6.93 -13.96
C ARG A 410 -13.12 -6.65 -14.08
N LYS A 411 -12.49 -7.18 -15.15
CA LYS A 411 -11.04 -7.12 -15.46
C LYS A 411 -10.13 -7.84 -14.45
N ILE A 412 -10.69 -8.62 -13.52
CA ILE A 412 -9.92 -9.42 -12.57
C ILE A 412 -10.05 -10.90 -12.93
N SER A 413 -8.93 -11.58 -13.14
CA SER A 413 -8.90 -13.01 -13.40
C SER A 413 -8.60 -13.79 -12.12
N MET A 414 -9.16 -14.99 -12.02
CA MET A 414 -8.97 -15.94 -10.92
C MET A 414 -8.74 -17.34 -11.47
N PRO A 415 -8.25 -18.30 -10.67
CA PRO A 415 -8.17 -19.69 -11.09
C PRO A 415 -9.52 -20.22 -11.60
N GLY A 416 -9.53 -20.94 -12.72
CA GLY A 416 -10.75 -21.51 -13.33
C GLY A 416 -11.68 -22.22 -12.33
N PRO A 417 -11.17 -23.16 -11.51
CA PRO A 417 -11.95 -23.84 -10.47
C PRO A 417 -12.58 -22.92 -9.43
N THR A 418 -11.94 -21.79 -9.10
CA THR A 418 -12.52 -20.77 -8.21
C THR A 418 -13.72 -20.11 -8.89
N VAL A 419 -13.61 -19.77 -10.18
CA VAL A 419 -14.72 -19.20 -10.94
C VAL A 419 -15.87 -20.20 -11.08
N ASP A 420 -15.57 -21.48 -11.34
CA ASP A 420 -16.58 -22.54 -11.37
C ASP A 420 -17.31 -22.64 -10.03
N GLY A 421 -16.57 -22.55 -8.91
CA GLY A 421 -17.12 -22.55 -7.56
C GLY A 421 -18.06 -21.38 -7.29
N ILE A 422 -17.68 -20.17 -7.71
CA ILE A 422 -18.56 -18.98 -7.63
C ILE A 422 -19.82 -19.19 -8.47
N GLU A 423 -19.70 -19.70 -9.69
CA GLU A 423 -20.86 -19.96 -10.56
C GLU A 423 -21.80 -21.03 -9.99
N ARG A 424 -21.27 -22.08 -9.35
CA ARG A 424 -22.09 -23.07 -8.62
C ARG A 424 -22.77 -22.46 -7.40
N LEU A 425 -22.04 -21.66 -6.62
CA LEU A 425 -22.58 -20.93 -5.47
C LEU A 425 -23.78 -20.06 -5.89
N LEU A 426 -23.64 -19.27 -6.95
CA LEU A 426 -24.71 -18.40 -7.47
C LEU A 426 -25.92 -19.16 -8.03
N LYS A 427 -25.78 -20.45 -8.32
CA LYS A 427 -26.87 -21.31 -8.80
C LYS A 427 -27.68 -21.94 -7.67
N LEU A 428 -27.23 -21.86 -6.41
CA LEU A 428 -27.96 -22.41 -5.26
C LEU A 428 -29.37 -21.81 -5.16
N ASP A 429 -30.37 -22.66 -4.97
CA ASP A 429 -31.77 -22.23 -4.84
C ASP A 429 -31.98 -21.27 -3.67
N LEU A 430 -31.17 -21.41 -2.62
CA LEU A 430 -31.15 -20.51 -1.47
C LEU A 430 -30.92 -19.04 -1.90
N LEU A 431 -29.98 -18.80 -2.83
CA LEU A 431 -29.65 -17.45 -3.31
C LEU A 431 -30.70 -16.89 -4.29
N LYS A 432 -31.44 -17.76 -4.98
CA LYS A 432 -32.48 -17.35 -5.93
C LYS A 432 -33.80 -17.01 -5.24
N ASN A 433 -34.13 -17.74 -4.18
CA ASN A 433 -35.49 -17.74 -3.61
C ASN A 433 -35.62 -16.93 -2.30
N LYS A 434 -34.54 -16.72 -1.55
CA LYS A 434 -34.58 -15.99 -0.26
C LYS A 434 -34.07 -14.56 -0.41
N LYS A 435 -34.91 -13.57 -0.05
CA LYS A 435 -34.60 -12.15 -0.17
C LYS A 435 -33.80 -11.57 1.01
N ASP A 436 -33.92 -12.16 2.20
CA ASP A 436 -33.26 -11.69 3.42
C ASP A 436 -32.27 -12.75 3.93
N LEU A 437 -31.23 -13.00 3.15
CA LEU A 437 -30.19 -13.96 3.50
C LEU A 437 -29.25 -13.41 4.56
N VAL A 438 -29.03 -14.19 5.62
CA VAL A 438 -27.98 -13.91 6.60
C VAL A 438 -26.75 -14.69 6.20
N VAL A 439 -25.76 -14.00 5.62
CA VAL A 439 -24.54 -14.62 5.08
C VAL A 439 -23.33 -14.24 5.92
N LEU A 440 -22.56 -15.25 6.33
CA LEU A 440 -21.22 -15.05 6.87
C LEU A 440 -20.19 -15.32 5.76
N ASN A 441 -19.48 -14.29 5.32
CA ASN A 441 -18.42 -14.41 4.32
C ASN A 441 -17.05 -14.21 4.96
N MET A 442 -16.44 -15.30 5.43
CA MET A 442 -15.06 -15.35 5.93
C MET A 442 -14.09 -15.82 4.85
N THR A 443 -14.06 -15.11 3.71
CA THR A 443 -13.19 -15.43 2.57
C THR A 443 -12.60 -14.19 1.94
N GLU A 444 -11.59 -14.36 1.08
CA GLU A 444 -11.12 -13.28 0.22
C GLU A 444 -12.16 -12.87 -0.86
N LEU A 445 -13.28 -13.59 -1.03
CA LEU A 445 -14.35 -13.27 -1.98
C LEU A 445 -15.36 -12.26 -1.41
N THR A 446 -14.91 -11.26 -0.65
CA THR A 446 -15.76 -10.17 -0.15
C THR A 446 -16.55 -9.43 -1.23
N PRO A 447 -16.07 -9.28 -2.49
CA PRO A 447 -16.84 -8.61 -3.54
C PRO A 447 -18.16 -9.30 -3.93
N LEU A 448 -18.39 -10.54 -3.48
CA LEU A 448 -19.69 -11.20 -3.62
C LEU A 448 -20.81 -10.46 -2.88
N ALA A 449 -20.50 -9.65 -1.87
CA ALA A 449 -21.49 -8.82 -1.17
C ALA A 449 -22.15 -7.75 -2.06
N ALA A 450 -21.56 -7.42 -3.21
CA ALA A 450 -22.18 -6.54 -4.21
C ALA A 450 -22.98 -7.30 -5.28
N GLU A 451 -22.85 -8.63 -5.34
CA GLU A 451 -23.48 -9.48 -6.37
C GLU A 451 -24.62 -10.33 -5.82
N VAL A 452 -24.56 -10.68 -4.52
CA VAL A 452 -25.53 -11.53 -3.85
C VAL A 452 -26.43 -10.66 -2.97
N PRO A 453 -27.76 -10.87 -2.96
CA PRO A 453 -28.71 -10.04 -2.22
C PRO A 453 -28.70 -10.38 -0.72
N PHE A 454 -27.59 -10.09 -0.03
CA PHE A 454 -27.52 -10.19 1.43
C PHE A 454 -27.03 -8.88 2.05
N ARG A 455 -27.50 -8.61 3.27
CA ARG A 455 -27.07 -7.45 4.03
C ARG A 455 -25.81 -7.79 4.82
N LEU A 456 -24.80 -6.94 4.72
CA LEU A 456 -23.62 -7.04 5.57
C LEU A 456 -24.01 -6.84 7.03
N GLU A 457 -23.55 -7.75 7.89
CA GLU A 457 -23.69 -7.60 9.32
C GLU A 457 -22.97 -6.35 9.84
N THR A 458 -23.56 -5.73 10.85
CA THR A 458 -23.06 -4.50 11.47
C THR A 458 -23.01 -4.60 12.98
N GLY A 459 -22.03 -3.92 13.58
CA GLY A 459 -21.90 -3.69 15.01
C GLY A 459 -20.46 -3.38 15.37
N SER A 460 -20.24 -2.65 16.48
CA SER A 460 -18.90 -2.23 16.89
C SER A 460 -17.96 -3.39 17.22
N HIS A 461 -18.53 -4.55 17.52
CA HIS A 461 -17.84 -5.80 17.80
C HIS A 461 -17.67 -6.69 16.56
N TYR A 462 -18.28 -6.32 15.42
CA TYR A 462 -18.17 -7.10 14.18
C TYR A 462 -16.89 -6.69 13.45
N PRO A 463 -15.90 -7.58 13.26
CA PRO A 463 -14.62 -7.15 12.70
C PRO A 463 -14.72 -6.98 11.17
N LEU A 464 -13.99 -6.00 10.62
CA LEU A 464 -13.87 -5.77 9.17
C LEU A 464 -13.17 -6.93 8.42
N TRP A 465 -12.39 -7.69 9.17
CA TRP A 465 -11.40 -8.65 8.72
C TRP A 465 -11.39 -9.79 9.75
N PHE A 466 -11.20 -11.05 9.35
CA PHE A 466 -11.44 -12.19 10.24
C PHE A 466 -10.17 -12.86 10.76
N HIS A 467 -9.01 -12.23 10.57
CA HIS A 467 -7.72 -12.76 11.03
C HIS A 467 -7.61 -12.70 12.55
N LYS A 468 -7.57 -13.88 13.19
CA LYS A 468 -7.43 -14.00 14.63
C LYS A 468 -6.10 -13.41 15.11
N GLY A 469 -6.16 -12.62 16.18
CA GLY A 469 -5.01 -11.96 16.75
C GLY A 469 -4.49 -10.84 15.87
N VAL A 470 -5.28 -10.34 14.93
CA VAL A 470 -5.01 -9.13 14.15
C VAL A 470 -6.25 -8.25 14.26
N ALA A 471 -7.37 -8.85 13.91
CA ALA A 471 -8.67 -8.22 13.77
C ALA A 471 -9.74 -8.61 14.77
N MET A 472 -9.58 -9.85 15.18
CA MET A 472 -10.58 -10.71 15.70
C MET A 472 -9.92 -11.42 16.86
N PHE A 473 -10.59 -11.45 18.01
CA PHE A 473 -10.05 -12.04 19.22
C PHE A 473 -10.92 -13.18 19.69
N ASP A 474 -10.64 -13.69 20.89
CA ASP A 474 -11.42 -14.78 21.48
C ASP A 474 -12.87 -14.38 21.70
N LYS A 475 -13.14 -13.10 21.96
CA LYS A 475 -14.51 -12.56 22.04
C LYS A 475 -15.26 -12.75 20.73
N GLU A 476 -14.71 -12.26 19.62
CA GLU A 476 -15.35 -12.38 18.31
C GLU A 476 -15.39 -13.85 17.86
N THR A 477 -14.36 -14.64 18.18
CA THR A 477 -14.34 -16.09 17.91
C THR A 477 -15.52 -16.78 18.59
N THR A 478 -15.75 -16.47 19.87
CA THR A 478 -16.86 -17.03 20.66
C THR A 478 -18.20 -16.59 20.11
N MET A 479 -18.34 -15.29 19.77
CA MET A 479 -19.53 -14.77 19.12
C MET A 479 -19.89 -15.55 17.84
N PHE A 480 -18.93 -15.78 16.94
CA PHE A 480 -19.22 -16.53 15.72
C PHE A 480 -19.57 -17.99 16.02
N THR A 481 -18.85 -18.66 16.93
CA THR A 481 -19.19 -20.05 17.31
C THR A 481 -20.57 -20.16 17.93
N ASP A 482 -20.99 -19.22 18.76
CA ASP A 482 -22.32 -19.24 19.38
C ASP A 482 -23.41 -18.99 18.34
N ARG A 483 -23.20 -18.07 17.39
CA ARG A 483 -24.13 -17.85 16.28
C ARG A 483 -24.25 -19.06 15.37
N ILE A 484 -23.15 -19.76 15.11
CA ILE A 484 -23.14 -21.01 14.34
C ILE A 484 -23.91 -22.10 15.09
N LYS A 485 -23.66 -22.32 16.38
CA LYS A 485 -24.43 -23.29 17.19
C LYS A 485 -25.93 -22.99 17.20
N ASN A 486 -26.29 -21.71 17.15
CA ASN A 486 -27.69 -21.26 17.11
C ASN A 486 -28.28 -21.18 15.70
N ASN A 487 -27.63 -21.74 14.68
CA ASN A 487 -28.09 -21.72 13.28
C ASN A 487 -28.46 -20.31 12.77
N HIS A 488 -27.68 -19.29 13.17
CA HIS A 488 -27.95 -17.90 12.82
C HIS A 488 -27.82 -17.64 11.30
N TYR A 489 -26.78 -18.19 10.68
CA TYR A 489 -26.44 -17.98 9.27
C TYR A 489 -27.18 -18.91 8.33
N ASP A 490 -27.71 -18.40 7.23
CA ASP A 490 -28.30 -19.24 6.17
C ASP A 490 -27.24 -19.86 5.26
N LEU A 491 -26.17 -19.09 5.02
CA LEU A 491 -25.04 -19.46 4.19
C LEU A 491 -23.76 -19.00 4.88
N VAL A 492 -22.77 -19.88 4.95
CA VAL A 492 -21.43 -19.52 5.41
C VAL A 492 -20.42 -19.89 4.32
N LEU A 493 -19.62 -18.90 3.92
CA LEU A 493 -18.43 -19.08 3.12
C LEU A 493 -17.24 -18.97 4.06
N TYR A 494 -16.44 -20.04 4.17
CA TYR A 494 -15.30 -20.08 5.07
C TYR A 494 -14.04 -20.45 4.30
N GLU A 495 -13.01 -19.61 4.38
CA GLU A 495 -11.73 -19.90 3.75
C GLU A 495 -10.79 -20.63 4.72
N TYR A 496 -10.45 -21.87 4.39
CA TYR A 496 -9.56 -22.73 5.14
C TYR A 496 -8.16 -22.74 4.53
N ILE A 497 -7.18 -22.31 5.33
CA ILE A 497 -5.77 -22.19 4.92
C ILE A 497 -4.87 -22.82 6.01
N PRO A 498 -4.67 -24.15 6.01
CA PRO A 498 -4.00 -24.90 7.08
C PRO A 498 -2.58 -24.45 7.42
N TYR A 499 -1.89 -23.78 6.49
CA TYR A 499 -0.49 -23.35 6.66
C TYR A 499 -0.36 -21.88 7.10
N LEU A 500 -1.47 -21.14 7.24
CA LEU A 500 -1.47 -19.78 7.79
C LEU A 500 -2.06 -19.78 9.19
N ASN A 501 -1.27 -19.30 10.16
CA ASN A 501 -1.66 -19.28 11.56
C ASN A 501 -2.93 -18.42 11.78
N ASN A 502 -4.06 -19.11 11.97
CA ASN A 502 -5.38 -18.54 12.22
C ASN A 502 -5.79 -17.39 11.28
N PHE A 503 -5.49 -17.52 9.98
CA PHE A 503 -5.96 -16.56 8.96
C PHE A 503 -7.49 -16.35 9.05
N ASN A 504 -8.21 -17.45 9.24
CA ASN A 504 -9.50 -17.49 9.93
C ASN A 504 -9.35 -18.42 11.14
N PRO A 505 -10.09 -18.23 12.25
CA PRO A 505 -9.94 -19.07 13.43
C PRO A 505 -10.39 -20.51 13.16
N TYR A 506 -9.53 -21.49 13.48
CA TYR A 506 -9.87 -22.91 13.31
C TYR A 506 -11.09 -23.34 14.13
N LYS A 507 -11.26 -22.76 15.33
CA LYS A 507 -12.43 -22.98 16.20
C LYS A 507 -13.76 -22.65 15.53
N VAL A 508 -13.78 -21.65 14.63
CA VAL A 508 -14.99 -21.32 13.86
C VAL A 508 -15.31 -22.43 12.86
N ARG A 509 -14.29 -22.96 12.17
CA ARG A 509 -14.44 -24.09 11.24
C ARG A 509 -14.91 -25.36 11.93
N GLU A 510 -14.34 -25.69 13.08
CA GLU A 510 -14.76 -26.84 13.90
C GLU A 510 -16.25 -26.75 14.23
N SER A 511 -16.71 -25.57 14.69
CA SER A 511 -18.12 -25.32 14.95
C SER A 511 -19.00 -25.44 13.69
N LEU A 512 -18.52 -25.01 12.51
CA LEU A 512 -19.25 -25.20 11.24
C LEU A 512 -19.39 -26.69 10.88
N LEU A 513 -18.34 -27.48 11.02
CA LEU A 513 -18.39 -28.92 10.73
C LEU A 513 -19.38 -29.67 11.65
N GLU A 514 -19.51 -29.23 12.90
CA GLU A 514 -20.45 -29.80 13.86
C GLU A 514 -21.91 -29.39 13.60
N ASN A 515 -22.17 -28.13 13.26
CA ASN A 515 -23.51 -27.55 13.29
C ASN A 515 -24.13 -27.33 11.89
N TYR A 516 -23.31 -27.22 10.86
CA TYR A 516 -23.75 -26.96 9.48
C TYR A 516 -23.41 -28.13 8.55
N LYS A 517 -24.06 -28.18 7.37
CA LYS A 517 -23.73 -29.12 6.30
C LYS A 517 -22.82 -28.44 5.28
N LYS A 518 -21.61 -28.97 5.07
CA LYS A 518 -20.75 -28.57 3.96
C LYS A 518 -21.32 -29.13 2.66
N ILE A 519 -21.65 -28.26 1.71
CA ILE A 519 -22.30 -28.63 0.44
C ILE A 519 -21.40 -28.46 -0.79
N ASP A 520 -20.36 -27.64 -0.69
CA ASP A 520 -19.37 -27.44 -1.76
C ASP A 520 -18.01 -27.04 -1.16
N SER A 521 -16.95 -27.17 -1.96
CA SER A 521 -15.60 -26.73 -1.64
C SER A 521 -14.84 -26.48 -2.93
N PHE A 522 -14.16 -25.33 -3.05
CA PHE A 522 -13.37 -24.99 -4.23
C PHE A 522 -12.13 -24.17 -3.86
N PRO A 523 -11.11 -24.07 -4.73
CA PRO A 523 -9.88 -23.33 -4.43
C PRO A 523 -10.14 -21.84 -4.18
N ALA A 524 -9.42 -21.26 -3.22
CA ALA A 524 -9.45 -19.82 -2.93
C ALA A 524 -8.85 -18.98 -4.09
N PRO A 525 -9.20 -17.68 -4.22
CA PRO A 525 -8.78 -16.82 -5.32
C PRO A 525 -7.30 -16.36 -5.23
N ARG A 526 -6.40 -17.20 -4.69
CA ARG A 526 -5.01 -16.82 -4.38
C ARG A 526 -3.98 -17.67 -5.11
N ASN A 527 -2.71 -17.24 -5.09
CA ASN A 527 -1.59 -18.01 -5.62
C ASN A 527 -0.50 -18.14 -4.53
N PRO A 528 -0.11 -19.35 -4.09
CA PRO A 528 -0.62 -20.66 -4.53
C PRO A 528 -2.04 -20.95 -4.01
N SER A 529 -2.93 -21.41 -4.90
CA SER A 529 -4.35 -21.69 -4.61
C SER A 529 -4.57 -23.03 -3.92
N ALA A 530 -3.63 -23.96 -4.02
CA ALA A 530 -3.91 -25.38 -3.81
C ALA A 530 -4.06 -25.84 -2.35
N LYS A 531 -3.52 -25.08 -1.42
CA LYS A 531 -3.65 -25.36 0.01
C LYS A 531 -4.66 -24.40 0.66
N ALA A 532 -5.44 -23.67 -0.12
CA ALA A 532 -6.43 -22.73 0.37
C ALA A 532 -7.79 -23.01 -0.28
N TRP A 533 -8.80 -23.24 0.53
CA TRP A 533 -10.10 -23.70 0.07
C TRP A 533 -11.20 -22.80 0.60
N VAL A 534 -12.12 -22.40 -0.26
CA VAL A 534 -13.41 -21.84 0.14
C VAL A 534 -14.38 -22.99 0.34
N GLU A 535 -14.80 -23.19 1.57
CA GLU A 535 -15.81 -24.17 1.97
C GLU A 535 -17.18 -23.48 2.08
N VAL A 536 -18.21 -24.13 1.53
CA VAL A 536 -19.58 -23.62 1.49
C VAL A 536 -20.47 -24.43 2.42
N TYR A 537 -21.08 -23.77 3.40
CA TYR A 537 -21.93 -24.39 4.42
C TYR A 537 -23.34 -23.82 4.41
N VAL A 538 -24.33 -24.69 4.64
CA VAL A 538 -25.75 -24.33 4.84
C VAL A 538 -26.29 -25.02 6.10
N LYS A 539 -27.41 -24.52 6.63
CA LYS A 539 -28.09 -25.14 7.78
C LYS A 539 -28.39 -26.62 7.49
N LYS A 540 -28.25 -27.46 8.51
CA LYS A 540 -28.55 -28.91 8.42
C LYS A 540 -30.03 -29.18 8.22
#